data_AF-A0AAU4UBH7-F1
#
_entry.id   AF-A0AAU4UBH7-F1
#
_cell.length_a   1.000
_cell.length_b   1.000
_cell.length_c   1.000
_cell.angle_alpha   90.00
_cell.angle_beta   90.00
_cell.angle_gamma   90.00
#
_symmetry.space_group_name_H-M   'P 1'
#
loop_
_entity.id
_entity.type
_entity.pdbx_description
1 polymer ?
#
loop_
_entity_poly.entity_id
_entity_poly.type
_entity_poly.pdbx_seq_one_letter_code
_entity_poly.pdbx_strand_id
1 'polypeptide(L)'
;MTANTSLPLDVETMRASAYRLLATDAAVPSVEELHTLMLMLKGHLALIIPELGRAASARCGDDTLTRADARMAISETCRKVRIKPGPALSAHIAYARRLSRSLNALCDHYEKLCGAYPAAGQ
;
A
#
# COMPACT_ATOMS: atom_id res chain seq x y z
N MET A 1 -3.99 30.02 2.86
CA MET A 1 -3.50 28.70 2.40
C MET A 1 -3.62 27.75 3.57
N THR A 2 -4.66 26.92 3.61
CA THR A 2 -4.89 25.97 4.70
C THR A 2 -3.90 24.82 4.55
N ALA A 3 -3.05 24.61 5.56
CA ALA A 3 -2.25 23.40 5.66
C ALA A 3 -3.22 22.21 5.73
N ASN A 4 -3.25 21.39 4.69
CA ASN A 4 -4.05 20.18 4.67
C ASN A 4 -3.32 19.14 5.53
N THR A 5 -3.58 19.16 6.84
CA THR A 5 -3.08 18.19 7.80
C THR A 5 -3.80 16.86 7.55
N SER A 6 -3.37 16.14 6.50
CA SER A 6 -3.75 14.73 6.36
C SER A 6 -3.30 14.00 7.63
N LEU A 7 -4.27 13.41 8.33
CA LEU A 7 -4.00 12.50 9.43
C LEU A 7 -3.01 11.42 8.96
N PRO A 8 -2.07 10.97 9.80
CA PRO A 8 -1.17 9.88 9.47
C PRO A 8 -1.99 8.68 9.01
N LEU A 9 -1.56 8.02 7.94
CA LEU A 9 -2.20 6.78 7.49
C LEU A 9 -2.14 5.73 8.60
N ASP A 10 -3.24 5.01 8.79
CA ASP A 10 -3.26 3.80 9.62
C ASP A 10 -2.61 2.64 8.86
N VAL A 11 -1.27 2.64 8.87
CA VAL A 11 -0.44 1.64 8.18
C VAL A 11 -0.61 0.25 8.82
N GLU A 12 -0.86 0.18 10.12
CA GLU A 12 -1.10 -1.08 10.83
C GLU A 12 -2.35 -1.78 10.28
N THR A 13 -3.47 -1.05 10.16
CA THR A 13 -4.69 -1.59 9.53
C THR A 13 -4.46 -2.00 8.08
N MET A 14 -3.72 -1.20 7.31
CA MET A 14 -3.39 -1.54 5.91
C MET A 14 -2.60 -2.85 5.80
N ARG A 15 -1.61 -3.04 6.68
CA ARG A 15 -0.82 -4.28 6.76
C ARG A 15 -1.69 -5.45 7.19
N ALA A 16 -2.48 -5.31 8.25
CA ALA A 16 -3.39 -6.35 8.71
C ALA A 16 -4.33 -6.81 7.59
N SER A 17 -4.88 -5.86 6.82
CA SER A 17 -5.68 -6.11 5.62
C SER A 17 -4.94 -6.90 4.55
N ALA A 18 -3.68 -6.55 4.25
CA ALA A 18 -2.85 -7.28 3.30
C ALA A 18 -2.53 -8.71 3.78
N TYR A 19 -2.23 -8.87 5.08
CA TYR A 19 -1.84 -10.15 5.67
C TYR A 19 -2.94 -11.21 5.63
N ARG A 20 -4.22 -10.82 5.58
CA ARG A 20 -5.34 -11.76 5.38
C ARG A 20 -5.17 -12.67 4.15
N LEU A 21 -4.45 -12.21 3.12
CA LEU A 21 -4.19 -12.99 1.89
C LEU A 21 -2.74 -13.45 1.73
N LEU A 22 -1.82 -12.95 2.58
CA LEU A 22 -0.39 -13.24 2.52
C LEU A 22 0.10 -14.21 3.60
N ALA A 23 -0.68 -14.44 4.66
CA ALA A 23 -0.33 -15.43 5.68
C ALA A 23 -0.12 -16.82 5.05
N THR A 24 0.87 -17.57 5.55
CA THR A 24 1.23 -18.90 5.03
C THR A 24 0.07 -19.88 5.11
N ASP A 25 -0.77 -19.72 6.13
CA ASP A 25 -1.98 -20.48 6.44
C ASP A 25 -3.28 -19.74 6.10
N ALA A 26 -3.20 -18.69 5.25
CA ALA A 26 -4.38 -17.93 4.86
C ALA A 26 -5.44 -18.85 4.23
N ALA A 27 -6.60 -18.94 4.89
CA ALA A 27 -7.76 -19.65 4.38
C ALA A 27 -8.15 -19.09 3.00
N VAL A 28 -8.62 -19.97 2.12
CA VAL A 28 -9.15 -19.55 0.82
C VAL A 28 -10.47 -18.84 1.06
N PRO A 29 -10.59 -17.53 0.76
CA PRO A 29 -11.82 -16.81 0.98
C PRO A 29 -12.91 -17.28 0.01
N SER A 30 -14.16 -17.20 0.46
CA SER A 30 -15.33 -17.30 -0.43
C SER A 30 -15.31 -16.19 -1.49
N VAL A 31 -16.16 -16.31 -2.52
CA VAL A 31 -16.23 -15.33 -3.61
C VAL A 31 -16.61 -13.94 -3.08
N GLU A 32 -17.56 -13.86 -2.15
CA GLU A 32 -18.02 -12.59 -1.56
C GLU A 32 -16.95 -11.96 -0.66
N GLU A 33 -16.28 -12.76 0.16
CA GLU A 33 -15.16 -12.30 0.99
C GLU A 33 -14.01 -11.81 0.12
N LEU A 34 -13.66 -12.55 -0.94
CA LEU A 34 -12.61 -12.15 -1.87
C LEU A 34 -12.96 -10.84 -2.56
N HIS A 35 -14.21 -10.66 -3.00
CA HIS A 35 -14.67 -9.40 -3.59
C HIS A 35 -14.54 -8.23 -2.60
N THR A 36 -14.97 -8.44 -1.36
CA THR A 36 -14.87 -7.46 -0.27
C THR A 36 -13.41 -7.09 0.02
N LEU A 37 -12.53 -8.09 0.14
CA LEU A 37 -11.09 -7.89 0.35
C LEU A 37 -10.46 -7.11 -0.81
N MET A 38 -10.81 -7.42 -2.06
CA MET A 38 -10.29 -6.68 -3.22
C MET A 38 -10.72 -5.22 -3.21
N LEU A 39 -11.98 -4.92 -2.87
CA LEU A 39 -12.47 -3.54 -2.75
C LEU A 39 -11.73 -2.79 -1.63
N MET A 40 -11.58 -3.42 -0.46
CA MET A 40 -10.84 -2.87 0.67
C MET A 40 -9.38 -2.56 0.32
N LEU A 41 -8.68 -3.51 -0.32
CA LEU A 41 -7.29 -3.33 -0.77
C LEU A 41 -7.16 -2.18 -1.78
N LYS A 42 -8.11 -2.06 -2.72
CA LYS A 42 -8.14 -0.92 -3.66
C LYS A 42 -8.38 0.40 -2.95
N GLY A 43 -9.23 0.42 -1.93
CA GLY A 43 -9.44 1.59 -1.07
C GLY A 43 -8.15 2.01 -0.36
N HIS A 44 -7.46 1.07 0.28
CA HIS A 44 -6.16 1.35 0.92
C HIS A 44 -5.13 1.86 -0.08
N LEU A 45 -5.03 1.25 -1.26
CA LEU A 45 -4.14 1.70 -2.34
C LEU A 45 -4.47 3.12 -2.81
N ALA A 46 -5.75 3.45 -2.95
CA ALA A 46 -6.21 4.80 -3.31
C ALA A 46 -5.81 5.86 -2.27
N LEU A 47 -5.66 5.47 -1.00
CA LEU A 47 -5.17 6.34 0.07
C LEU A 47 -3.64 6.43 0.08
N ILE A 48 -2.92 5.30 0.12
CA ILE A 48 -1.45 5.34 0.32
C ILE A 48 -0.68 5.87 -0.89
N ILE A 49 -1.16 5.66 -2.11
CA ILE A 49 -0.48 6.15 -3.32
C ILE A 49 -0.28 7.69 -3.30
N PRO A 50 -1.33 8.51 -3.13
CA PRO A 50 -1.15 9.95 -3.06
C PRO A 50 -0.36 10.39 -1.83
N GLU A 51 -0.56 9.77 -0.66
CA GLU A 51 0.18 10.11 0.57
C GLU A 51 1.69 9.84 0.44
N LEU A 52 2.06 8.69 -0.14
CA LEU A 52 3.46 8.35 -0.39
C LEU A 52 4.10 9.29 -1.42
N GLY A 53 3.36 9.68 -2.47
CA GLY A 53 3.81 10.71 -3.41
C GLY A 53 4.02 12.08 -2.73
N ARG A 54 3.12 12.39 -1.79
CA ARG A 54 3.20 13.38 -0.69
C ARG A 54 4.59 13.45 -0.06
N ALA A 55 4.85 12.40 0.73
CA ALA A 55 6.06 12.24 1.52
C ALA A 55 7.32 12.26 0.66
N ALA A 56 7.31 11.55 -0.48
CA ALA A 56 8.45 11.52 -1.39
C ALA A 56 8.75 12.89 -2.02
N SER A 57 7.75 13.77 -2.17
CA SER A 57 7.95 15.11 -2.71
C SER A 57 8.43 16.10 -1.65
N ALA A 58 8.02 15.92 -0.39
CA ALA A 58 8.38 16.78 0.73
C ALA A 58 9.82 16.60 1.23
N ARG A 59 10.46 15.42 1.03
CA ARG A 59 11.85 15.20 1.45
C ARG A 59 12.85 15.93 0.54
N CYS A 60 13.89 16.50 1.15
CA CYS A 60 14.99 17.22 0.51
C CYS A 60 16.35 16.64 0.95
N GLY A 61 17.42 16.94 0.21
CA GLY A 61 18.78 16.47 0.53
C GLY A 61 19.08 15.05 0.06
N ASP A 62 19.89 14.31 0.82
CA ASP A 62 20.52 13.04 0.43
C ASP A 62 19.54 11.84 0.30
N ASP A 63 18.25 12.02 0.59
CA ASP A 63 17.20 11.00 0.46
C ASP A 63 16.80 10.68 -1.00
N THR A 64 17.65 11.00 -1.98
CA THR A 64 17.32 10.90 -3.42
C THR A 64 16.94 9.47 -3.82
N LEU A 65 17.66 8.47 -3.31
CA LEU A 65 17.38 7.05 -3.60
C LEU A 65 16.02 6.62 -3.02
N THR A 66 15.77 6.89 -1.73
CA THR A 66 14.50 6.54 -1.07
C THR A 66 13.29 7.16 -1.76
N ARG A 67 13.42 8.41 -2.24
CA ARG A 67 12.39 9.10 -3.01
C ARG A 67 12.15 8.46 -4.38
N ALA A 68 13.22 8.09 -5.08
CA ALA A 68 13.14 7.43 -6.38
C ALA A 68 12.46 6.05 -6.26
N ASP A 69 12.83 5.26 -5.26
CA ASP A 69 12.24 3.96 -4.97
C ASP A 69 10.74 4.06 -4.69
N ALA A 70 10.33 5.02 -3.86
CA ALA A 70 8.92 5.25 -3.57
C ALA A 70 8.11 5.62 -4.83
N ARG A 71 8.66 6.48 -5.71
CA ARG A 71 8.02 6.87 -6.99
C ARG A 71 7.90 5.70 -7.95
N MET A 72 8.93 4.85 -8.01
CA MET A 72 8.91 3.63 -8.80
C MET A 72 7.87 2.65 -8.27
N ALA A 73 7.80 2.44 -6.95
CA ALA A 73 6.81 1.57 -6.31
C ALA A 73 5.37 2.05 -6.56
N ILE A 74 5.12 3.36 -6.52
CA ILE A 74 3.83 3.97 -6.92
C ILE A 74 3.52 3.64 -8.37
N SER A 75 4.44 3.90 -9.28
CA SER A 75 4.24 3.70 -10.73
C SER A 75 3.92 2.24 -11.05
N GLU A 76 4.66 1.31 -10.45
CA GLU A 76 4.47 -0.12 -10.61
C GLU A 76 3.14 -0.59 -10.02
N THR A 77 2.75 -0.10 -8.85
CA THR A 77 1.46 -0.44 -8.24
C THR A 77 0.29 0.08 -9.06
N CYS A 78 0.38 1.30 -9.60
CA CYS A 78 -0.62 1.85 -10.51
C CYS A 78 -0.81 0.99 -11.76
N ARG A 79 0.28 0.44 -12.33
CA ARG A 79 0.21 -0.50 -13.45
C ARG A 79 -0.52 -1.79 -13.04
N LYS A 80 -0.17 -2.35 -11.88
CA LYS A 80 -0.78 -3.59 -11.35
C LYS A 80 -2.27 -3.45 -11.04
N VAL A 81 -2.71 -2.32 -10.48
CA VAL A 81 -4.13 -2.06 -10.16
C VAL A 81 -5.01 -2.06 -11.41
N ARG A 82 -4.50 -1.59 -12.55
CA ARG A 82 -5.23 -1.52 -13.83
C ARG A 82 -5.44 -2.88 -14.51
N ILE A 83 -4.76 -3.93 -14.05
CA ILE A 83 -4.89 -5.27 -14.62
C ILE A 83 -6.24 -5.87 -14.20
N LYS A 84 -7.00 -6.36 -15.17
CA LYS A 84 -8.22 -7.14 -14.91
C LYS A 84 -7.84 -8.62 -14.71
N PRO A 85 -8.26 -9.27 -13.61
CA PRO A 85 -8.08 -10.71 -13.46
C PRO A 85 -8.87 -11.48 -14.53
N GLY A 86 -8.39 -12.67 -14.88
CA GLY A 86 -9.16 -13.63 -15.69
C GLY A 86 -10.42 -14.13 -14.96
N PRO A 87 -11.32 -14.85 -15.65
CA PRO A 87 -12.63 -15.20 -15.10
C PRO A 87 -12.58 -16.23 -13.96
N ALA A 88 -11.51 -17.01 -13.84
CA ALA A 88 -11.38 -18.04 -12.82
C ALA A 88 -11.21 -17.46 -11.41
N LEU A 89 -11.72 -18.16 -10.38
CA LEU A 89 -11.54 -17.79 -8.97
C LEU A 89 -10.05 -17.73 -8.59
N SER A 90 -9.25 -18.67 -9.07
CA SER A 90 -7.80 -18.70 -8.85
C SER A 90 -7.09 -17.45 -9.41
N ALA A 91 -7.57 -16.90 -10.53
CA ALA A 91 -7.04 -15.66 -11.11
C ALA A 91 -7.39 -14.44 -10.24
N HIS A 92 -8.59 -14.40 -9.65
CA HIS A 92 -8.99 -13.36 -8.71
C HIS A 92 -8.20 -13.43 -7.40
N ILE A 93 -7.95 -14.63 -6.86
CA ILE A 93 -7.10 -14.82 -5.68
C ILE A 93 -5.67 -14.35 -5.97
N ALA A 94 -5.10 -14.74 -7.12
CA ALA A 94 -3.77 -14.31 -7.52
C ALA A 94 -3.68 -12.78 -7.66
N TYR A 95 -4.71 -12.15 -8.21
CA TYR A 95 -4.80 -10.70 -8.30
C TYR A 95 -4.92 -10.03 -6.93
N ALA A 96 -5.77 -10.53 -6.03
CA ALA A 96 -5.91 -10.00 -4.67
C ALA A 96 -4.60 -10.12 -3.87
N ARG A 97 -3.89 -11.25 -4.00
CA ARG A 97 -2.54 -11.42 -3.43
C ARG A 97 -1.53 -10.43 -4.01
N ARG A 98 -1.61 -10.14 -5.31
CA ARG A 98 -0.77 -9.12 -5.96
C ARG A 98 -1.04 -7.73 -5.38
N LEU A 99 -2.32 -7.35 -5.21
CA LEU A 99 -2.68 -6.09 -4.57
C LEU A 99 -2.18 -6.02 -3.12
N SER A 100 -2.29 -7.13 -2.38
CA SER A 100 -1.81 -7.23 -1.00
C SER A 100 -0.30 -7.02 -0.90
N ARG A 101 0.50 -7.65 -1.77
CA ARG A 101 1.96 -7.45 -1.81
C ARG A 101 2.32 -6.01 -2.18
N SER A 102 1.61 -5.42 -3.15
CA SER A 102 1.79 -4.01 -3.51
C SER A 102 1.48 -3.09 -2.33
N LEU A 103 0.36 -3.30 -1.63
CA LEU A 103 0.00 -2.51 -0.46
C LEU A 103 1.08 -2.62 0.63
N ASN A 104 1.53 -3.83 0.95
CA ASN A 104 2.57 -4.05 1.95
C ASN A 104 3.89 -3.34 1.57
N ALA A 105 4.31 -3.43 0.31
CA ALA A 105 5.51 -2.74 -0.16
C ALA A 105 5.37 -1.20 -0.08
N LEU A 106 4.21 -0.65 -0.42
CA LEU A 106 3.96 0.79 -0.26
C LEU A 106 3.98 1.22 1.21
N CYS A 107 3.47 0.38 2.12
CA CYS A 107 3.59 0.59 3.58
C CYS A 107 5.06 0.64 4.01
N ASP A 108 5.90 -0.29 3.54
CA ASP A 108 7.34 -0.30 3.82
C ASP A 108 8.02 1.00 3.32
N HIS A 109 7.68 1.46 2.12
CA HIS A 109 8.23 2.73 1.58
C HIS A 109 7.71 3.95 2.35
N TYR A 110 6.45 3.95 2.77
CA TYR A 110 5.85 5.03 3.53
C TYR A 110 6.51 5.15 4.92
N GLU A 111 6.65 4.05 5.65
CA GLU A 111 7.35 4.04 6.95
C GLU A 111 8.82 4.43 6.82
N LYS A 112 9.53 3.99 5.77
CA LYS A 112 10.92 4.44 5.52
C LYS A 112 11.01 5.94 5.26
N LEU A 113 10.04 6.50 4.52
CA LEU A 113 10.00 7.93 4.22
C LEU A 113 9.46 8.79 5.36
N CYS A 114 8.60 8.24 6.22
CA CYS A 114 8.06 8.94 7.39
C CYS A 114 8.90 8.69 8.65
N GLY A 115 9.80 7.71 8.60
CA GLY A 115 10.58 7.24 9.74
C GLY A 115 9.73 6.41 10.68
N ALA A 116 10.31 5.34 11.22
CA ALA A 116 10.01 4.99 12.59
C ALA A 116 10.09 6.28 13.47
N TYR A 117 9.04 6.63 14.22
CA TYR A 117 9.19 7.47 15.42
C TYR A 117 9.91 6.62 16.49
N PRO A 118 10.84 7.12 17.35
CA PRO A 118 10.92 8.44 17.99
C PRO A 118 12.26 9.19 17.69
N ALA A 119 12.46 10.48 18.03
CA ALA A 119 12.21 11.10 19.33
C ALA A 119 11.87 12.59 19.27
N ALA A 120 10.88 12.95 20.09
CA ALA A 120 10.99 14.16 20.89
C ALA A 120 12.23 14.03 21.80
N GLY A 121 13.15 14.99 21.72
CA GLY A 121 14.24 15.15 22.67
C GLY A 121 15.64 14.88 22.10
N GLN A 122 16.28 15.96 21.66
CA GLN A 122 17.60 16.37 22.15
C GLN A 122 17.67 17.90 22.12
#